data_AF-A0A3A6P4M9-F1
#
_entry.id   AF-A0A3A6P4M9-F1
#
_cell.length_a   1.000
_cell.length_b   1.000
_cell.length_c   1.000
_cell.angle_alpha   90.00
_cell.angle_beta   90.00
_cell.angle_gamma   90.00
#
_symmetry.space_group_name_H-M   'P 1'
#
loop_
_entity.id
_entity.type
_entity.pdbx_description
1 polymer ?
#
loop_
_entity_poly.entity_id
_entity_poly.type
_entity_poly.pdbx_seq_one_letter_code
_entity_poly.pdbx_strand_id
1 'polypeptide(L)'
;MGPRPRRPLHQAWFPGPGSVARQRKRKLEWLGYALTNIFAPVNLLVMLAGVAGGILVGALPGLTGTMAIALLVPFTYGFSPEEALIMLGGVYVGAMYGGSISAILINTPGAPASIATTLDGYPMAQKGQPEEALAAAATSSGVGGILGTVVLLLFSPVLAAVSLQFGPPEYFWLGILGLTIISGLSAKSLPKGLMGGLFGVLISTVGLSPSTGVSRLTFDVSDLLGGVEVIVALIGLFCIPQIMTMAESRGGTLGLAAFRPQKGRSLAAMKLVLKRWGNLLRSR
;
A
#
# COMPACT_ATOMS: atom_id res chain seq x y z
N MET A 1 -4.17 -30.64 -45.82
CA MET A 1 -4.60 -29.87 -44.62
C MET A 1 -6.05 -30.25 -44.31
N GLY A 2 -6.27 -31.20 -43.40
CA GLY A 2 -7.62 -31.56 -42.96
C GLY A 2 -8.14 -30.57 -41.90
N PRO A 3 -9.44 -30.23 -41.90
CA PRO A 3 -10.00 -29.29 -40.93
C PRO A 3 -9.97 -29.89 -39.52
N ARG A 4 -9.40 -29.17 -38.55
CA ARG A 4 -9.43 -29.57 -37.14
C ARG A 4 -10.90 -29.55 -36.65
N PRO A 5 -11.37 -30.57 -35.92
CA PRO A 5 -12.71 -30.58 -35.38
C PRO A 5 -12.89 -29.43 -34.38
N ARG A 6 -13.94 -28.63 -34.56
CA ARG A 6 -14.32 -27.55 -33.63
C ARG A 6 -14.72 -28.18 -32.29
N ARG A 7 -13.96 -27.89 -31.23
CA ARG A 7 -14.35 -28.27 -29.85
C ARG A 7 -15.66 -27.57 -29.48
N PRO A 8 -16.62 -28.24 -28.84
CA PRO A 8 -17.86 -27.62 -28.39
C PRO A 8 -17.58 -26.58 -27.31
N LEU A 9 -18.25 -25.42 -27.39
CA LEU A 9 -18.03 -24.23 -26.54
C LEU A 9 -18.12 -24.50 -25.03
N HIS A 10 -18.81 -25.55 -24.59
CA HIS A 10 -18.90 -25.92 -23.17
C HIS A 10 -17.60 -26.53 -22.59
N GLN A 11 -16.69 -27.05 -23.43
CA GLN A 11 -15.39 -27.61 -23.01
C GLN A 11 -14.25 -26.57 -23.02
N ALA A 12 -14.52 -25.33 -23.44
CA ALA A 12 -13.53 -24.26 -23.43
C ALA A 12 -13.35 -23.64 -22.03
N TRP A 13 -14.38 -23.73 -21.18
CA TRP A 13 -14.44 -23.04 -19.89
C TRP A 13 -14.13 -23.92 -18.67
N PHE A 14 -14.35 -25.23 -18.76
CA PHE A 14 -14.04 -26.15 -17.66
C PHE A 14 -12.75 -26.92 -17.96
N PRO A 15 -11.63 -26.63 -17.28
CA PRO A 15 -10.43 -27.44 -17.39
C PRO A 15 -10.79 -28.89 -17.04
N GLY A 16 -10.58 -29.82 -17.97
CA GLY A 16 -10.82 -31.25 -17.73
C GLY A 16 -10.03 -31.74 -16.50
N PRO A 17 -10.46 -32.83 -15.85
CA PRO A 17 -9.84 -33.32 -14.61
C PRO A 17 -8.31 -33.52 -14.71
N GLY A 18 -7.81 -33.85 -15.91
CA GLY A 18 -6.37 -33.94 -16.20
C GLY A 18 -5.61 -32.61 -16.34
N SER A 19 -6.27 -31.49 -16.68
CA SER A 19 -5.62 -30.16 -16.74
C SER A 19 -5.58 -29.50 -15.37
N VAL A 20 -6.57 -29.73 -14.51
CA VAL A 20 -6.58 -29.26 -13.11
C VAL A 20 -5.45 -29.90 -12.30
N ALA A 21 -5.29 -31.23 -12.40
CA ALA A 21 -4.20 -31.95 -11.74
C ALA A 21 -2.80 -31.49 -12.23
N ARG A 22 -2.67 -31.20 -13.53
CA ARG A 22 -1.43 -30.69 -14.14
C ARG A 22 -1.12 -29.24 -13.74
N GLN A 23 -2.14 -28.40 -13.60
CA GLN A 23 -2.00 -27.04 -13.06
C GLN A 23 -1.61 -27.07 -11.57
N ARG A 24 -2.20 -27.97 -10.77
CA ARG A 24 -1.85 -28.16 -9.36
C ARG A 24 -0.40 -28.62 -9.19
N LYS A 25 0.04 -29.60 -9.98
CA LYS A 25 1.44 -30.06 -9.99
C LYS A 25 2.40 -28.94 -10.37
N ARG A 26 2.12 -28.20 -11.46
CA ARG A 26 2.94 -27.03 -11.83
C ARG A 26 2.99 -25.99 -10.72
N LYS A 27 1.86 -25.64 -10.08
CA LYS A 27 1.85 -24.69 -8.95
C LYS A 27 2.76 -25.16 -7.81
N LEU A 28 2.73 -26.44 -7.46
CA LEU A 28 3.57 -27.01 -6.41
C LEU A 28 5.06 -27.00 -6.80
N GLU A 29 5.37 -27.29 -8.07
CA GLU A 29 6.74 -27.19 -8.62
C GLU A 29 7.27 -25.75 -8.57
N TRP A 30 6.47 -24.76 -8.99
CA TRP A 30 6.84 -23.34 -8.91
C TRP A 30 7.01 -22.85 -7.47
N LEU A 31 6.19 -23.34 -6.53
CA LEU A 31 6.33 -23.05 -5.11
C LEU A 31 7.62 -23.64 -4.53
N GLY A 32 7.94 -24.89 -4.88
CA GLY A 32 9.18 -25.54 -4.48
C GLY A 32 10.41 -24.79 -5.01
N TYR A 33 10.39 -24.45 -6.30
CA TYR A 33 11.45 -23.66 -6.95
C TYR A 33 11.61 -22.28 -6.28
N ALA A 34 10.52 -21.57 -6.05
CA ALA A 34 10.55 -20.26 -5.40
C ALA A 34 11.14 -20.33 -3.98
N LEU A 35 10.75 -21.34 -3.19
CA LEU A 35 11.30 -21.53 -1.84
C LEU A 35 12.81 -21.76 -1.89
N THR A 36 13.31 -22.64 -2.75
CA THR A 36 14.75 -22.87 -2.89
C THR A 36 15.49 -21.63 -3.38
N ASN A 37 14.88 -20.84 -4.26
CA ASN A 37 15.51 -19.66 -4.81
C ASN A 37 15.61 -18.52 -3.78
N ILE A 38 14.59 -18.35 -2.92
CA ILE A 38 14.61 -17.33 -1.87
C ILE A 38 15.74 -17.56 -0.86
N PHE A 39 16.08 -18.82 -0.55
CA PHE A 39 17.17 -19.15 0.38
C PHE A 39 18.56 -19.08 -0.26
N ALA A 40 18.68 -18.74 -1.56
CA ALA A 40 19.97 -18.51 -2.17
C ALA A 40 20.65 -17.29 -1.51
N PRO A 41 21.94 -17.37 -1.13
CA PRO A 41 22.62 -16.29 -0.41
C PRO A 41 22.56 -14.93 -1.12
N VAL A 42 22.66 -14.92 -2.45
CA VAL A 42 22.56 -13.70 -3.27
C VAL A 42 21.17 -13.08 -3.14
N ASN A 43 20.12 -13.89 -3.26
CA ASN A 43 18.74 -13.43 -3.14
C ASN A 43 18.40 -12.91 -1.74
N LEU A 44 18.97 -13.49 -0.68
CA LEU A 44 18.84 -12.96 0.67
C LEU A 44 19.50 -11.59 0.82
N LEU A 45 20.70 -11.41 0.25
CA LEU A 45 21.38 -10.11 0.27
C LEU A 45 20.61 -9.06 -0.53
N VAL A 46 20.11 -9.41 -1.71
CA VAL A 46 19.27 -8.53 -2.54
C VAL A 46 17.98 -8.18 -1.81
N MET A 47 17.34 -9.14 -1.13
CA MET A 47 16.15 -8.91 -0.31
C MET A 47 16.46 -7.95 0.85
N LEU A 48 17.54 -8.18 1.59
CA LEU A 48 17.95 -7.32 2.71
C LEU A 48 18.28 -5.90 2.23
N ALA A 49 19.01 -5.77 1.13
CA ALA A 49 19.32 -4.48 0.52
C ALA A 49 18.05 -3.77 0.04
N GLY A 50 17.13 -4.48 -0.59
CA GLY A 50 15.84 -3.96 -1.02
C GLY A 50 15.00 -3.47 0.16
N VAL A 51 14.85 -4.28 1.21
CA VAL A 51 14.09 -3.89 2.41
C VAL A 51 14.75 -2.70 3.10
N ALA A 52 16.07 -2.71 3.32
CA ALA A 52 16.78 -1.61 3.96
C ALA A 52 16.66 -0.31 3.14
N GLY A 53 16.90 -0.37 1.83
CA GLY A 53 16.74 0.76 0.92
C GLY A 53 15.30 1.27 0.89
N GLY A 54 14.32 0.35 0.88
CA GLY A 54 12.91 0.68 0.97
C GLY A 54 12.56 1.42 2.24
N ILE A 55 13.04 0.97 3.40
CA ILE A 55 12.81 1.65 4.69
C ILE A 55 13.37 3.06 4.67
N LEU A 56 14.60 3.24 4.17
CA LEU A 56 15.24 4.55 4.08
C LEU A 56 14.45 5.50 3.18
N VAL A 57 14.05 5.02 2.00
CA VAL A 57 13.27 5.80 1.04
C VAL A 57 11.89 6.14 1.60
N GLY A 58 11.19 5.15 2.17
CA GLY A 58 9.86 5.34 2.73
C GLY A 58 9.83 6.24 3.98
N ALA A 59 10.94 6.31 4.72
CA ALA A 59 11.07 7.23 5.85
C ALA A 59 11.15 8.70 5.43
N LEU A 60 11.36 8.99 4.15
CA LEU A 60 11.33 10.35 3.61
C LEU A 60 9.88 10.75 3.28
N PRO A 61 9.37 11.87 3.82
CA PRO A 61 8.05 12.38 3.50
C PRO A 61 7.83 12.52 1.99
N GLY A 62 6.72 11.96 1.50
CA GLY A 62 6.32 12.05 0.09
C GLY A 62 6.98 11.04 -0.87
N LEU A 63 7.99 10.29 -0.42
CA LEU A 63 8.61 9.23 -1.23
C LEU A 63 7.85 7.91 -1.02
N THR A 64 6.78 7.74 -1.80
CA THR A 64 5.91 6.57 -1.70
C THR A 64 6.57 5.30 -2.21
N GLY A 65 6.10 4.14 -1.75
CA GLY A 65 6.60 2.84 -2.22
C GLY A 65 6.44 2.63 -3.73
N THR A 66 5.38 3.18 -4.34
CA THR A 66 5.19 3.13 -5.80
C THR A 66 6.24 3.97 -6.53
N MET A 67 6.58 5.15 -6.01
CA MET A 67 7.64 5.99 -6.57
C MET A 67 9.02 5.36 -6.38
N ALA A 68 9.28 4.73 -5.23
CA ALA A 68 10.50 3.98 -4.97
C ALA A 68 10.71 2.84 -5.98
N ILE A 69 9.66 2.05 -6.27
CA ILE A 69 9.68 1.04 -7.33
C ILE A 69 10.00 1.68 -8.68
N ALA A 70 9.29 2.75 -9.05
CA ALA A 70 9.47 3.42 -10.34
C ALA A 70 10.90 3.92 -10.55
N LEU A 71 11.51 4.49 -9.51
CA LEU A 71 12.91 4.93 -9.54
C LEU A 71 13.90 3.77 -9.57
N LEU A 72 13.55 2.61 -9.00
CA LEU A 72 14.42 1.44 -8.95
C LEU A 72 14.35 0.56 -10.21
N VAL A 73 13.23 0.57 -10.95
CA VAL A 73 13.04 -0.24 -12.16
C VAL A 73 14.20 -0.12 -13.16
N PRO A 74 14.75 1.08 -13.48
CA PRO A 74 15.88 1.18 -14.39
C PRO A 74 17.14 0.47 -13.88
N PHE A 75 17.34 0.43 -12.56
CA PHE A 75 18.49 -0.22 -11.93
C PHE A 75 18.36 -1.74 -11.92
N THR A 76 17.15 -2.29 -12.02
CA THR A 76 16.92 -3.74 -12.05
C THR A 76 17.03 -4.34 -13.46
N TYR A 77 17.26 -3.54 -14.51
CA TYR A 77 17.44 -4.06 -15.88
C TYR A 77 18.70 -4.92 -16.05
N GLY A 78 19.70 -4.74 -15.20
CA GLY A 78 20.91 -5.59 -15.19
C GLY A 78 20.77 -6.87 -14.36
N PHE A 79 19.65 -7.05 -13.66
CA PHE A 79 19.45 -8.13 -12.70
C PHE A 79 18.78 -9.32 -13.39
N SER A 80 18.95 -10.53 -12.84
CA SER A 80 18.06 -11.62 -13.24
C SER A 80 16.60 -11.29 -12.86
N PRO A 81 15.60 -11.83 -13.57
CA PRO A 81 14.19 -11.54 -13.27
C PRO A 81 13.80 -11.84 -11.82
N GLU A 82 14.45 -12.83 -11.22
CA GLU A 82 14.21 -13.30 -9.85
C GLU A 82 14.74 -12.28 -8.84
N GLU A 83 16.00 -11.86 -8.99
CA GLU A 83 16.63 -10.82 -8.17
C GLU A 83 15.89 -9.48 -8.31
N ALA A 84 15.49 -9.11 -9.52
CA ALA A 84 14.72 -7.90 -9.78
C ALA A 84 13.40 -7.89 -9.00
N LEU A 85 12.62 -8.99 -9.08
CA LEU A 85 11.34 -9.10 -8.37
C LEU A 85 11.53 -9.12 -6.85
N ILE A 86 12.56 -9.80 -6.35
CA ILE A 86 12.92 -9.81 -4.92
C ILE A 86 13.29 -8.41 -4.44
N MET A 87 14.09 -7.68 -5.23
CA MET A 87 14.51 -6.33 -4.87
C MET A 87 13.33 -5.35 -4.88
N LEU A 88 12.52 -5.35 -5.94
CA LEU A 88 11.35 -4.47 -6.05
C LEU A 88 10.32 -4.78 -4.95
N GLY A 89 10.09 -6.06 -4.65
CA GLY A 89 9.23 -6.49 -3.55
C GLY A 89 9.79 -6.07 -2.18
N GLY A 90 11.09 -6.24 -1.97
CA GLY A 90 11.77 -5.81 -0.74
C GLY A 90 11.67 -4.30 -0.53
N VAL A 91 11.94 -3.50 -1.56
CA VAL A 91 11.79 -2.04 -1.51
C VAL A 91 10.34 -1.64 -1.23
N TYR A 92 9.37 -2.27 -1.87
CA TYR A 92 7.96 -1.98 -1.63
C TYR A 92 7.56 -2.22 -0.18
N VAL A 93 7.84 -3.42 0.35
CA VAL A 93 7.51 -3.78 1.74
C VAL A 93 8.26 -2.90 2.73
N GLY A 94 9.55 -2.66 2.47
CA GLY A 94 10.38 -1.77 3.27
C GLY A 94 9.83 -0.34 3.29
N ALA A 95 9.42 0.20 2.15
CA ALA A 95 8.86 1.55 2.03
C ALA A 95 7.49 1.70 2.71
N MET A 96 6.64 0.67 2.64
CA MET A 96 5.36 0.67 3.36
C MET A 96 5.54 0.78 4.88
N TYR A 97 6.53 0.07 5.45
CA TYR A 97 6.89 0.25 6.85
C TYR A 97 7.66 1.56 7.11
N GLY A 98 8.57 1.94 6.21
CA GLY A 98 9.35 3.18 6.31
C GLY A 98 8.45 4.42 6.43
N GLY A 99 7.34 4.46 5.68
CA GLY A 99 6.35 5.54 5.78
C GLY A 99 5.71 5.69 7.15
N SER A 100 5.66 4.62 7.95
CA SER A 100 5.22 4.68 9.34
C SER A 100 6.24 5.39 10.25
N ILE A 101 7.54 5.35 9.93
CA ILE A 101 8.59 5.99 10.74
C ILE A 101 8.39 7.51 10.73
N SER A 102 8.25 8.11 9.56
CA SER A 102 8.01 9.55 9.42
C SER A 102 6.64 9.95 9.99
N ALA A 103 5.63 9.10 9.81
CA ALA A 103 4.31 9.29 10.40
C ALA A 103 4.35 9.35 11.93
N ILE A 104 5.10 8.44 12.57
CA ILE A 104 5.18 8.31 14.03
C ILE A 104 6.06 9.41 14.64
N LEU A 105 7.19 9.73 14.04
CA LEU A 105 8.18 10.62 14.67
C LEU A 105 7.94 12.10 14.36
N ILE A 106 7.47 12.43 13.16
CA ILE A 106 7.39 13.82 12.69
C ILE A 106 5.98 14.21 12.18
N ASN A 107 4.96 13.41 12.49
CA ASN A 107 3.57 13.62 12.09
C ASN A 107 3.34 13.84 10.59
N THR A 108 4.32 13.45 9.77
CA THR A 108 4.34 13.73 8.33
C THR A 108 4.46 12.39 7.61
N PRO A 109 3.35 11.84 7.10
CA PRO A 109 3.33 10.48 6.56
C PRO A 109 4.13 10.39 5.24
N GLY A 110 4.92 9.32 5.09
CA GLY A 110 5.65 9.03 3.86
C GLY A 110 4.74 8.57 2.70
N ALA A 111 3.58 8.00 3.03
CA ALA A 111 2.58 7.57 2.06
C ALA A 111 1.15 7.89 2.56
N PRO A 112 0.18 8.09 1.65
CA PRO A 112 -1.21 8.36 2.04
C PRO A 112 -1.81 7.29 2.97
N ALA A 113 -1.44 6.02 2.79
CA ALA A 113 -1.91 4.92 3.65
C ALA A 113 -1.40 5.02 5.10
N SER A 114 -0.27 5.70 5.33
CA SER A 114 0.33 5.87 6.65
C SER A 114 -0.29 7.02 7.46
N ILE A 115 -1.26 7.76 6.91
CA ILE A 115 -1.98 8.80 7.66
C ILE A 115 -2.71 8.23 8.88
N ALA A 116 -3.28 7.02 8.77
CA ALA A 116 -3.89 6.36 9.92
C ALA A 116 -2.85 6.09 11.03
N THR A 117 -1.59 5.85 10.65
CA THR A 117 -0.49 5.66 11.60
C THR A 117 -0.12 6.95 12.33
N THR A 118 -0.32 8.14 11.75
CA THR A 118 -0.05 9.40 12.46
C THR A 118 -1.04 9.61 13.60
N LEU A 119 -2.30 9.20 13.42
CA LEU A 119 -3.38 9.40 14.40
C LEU A 119 -3.09 8.71 15.73
N ASP A 120 -2.50 7.51 15.71
CA ASP A 120 -2.16 6.75 16.90
C ASP A 120 -0.68 6.88 17.29
N GLY A 121 0.20 6.81 16.29
CA GLY A 121 1.64 6.69 16.46
C GLY A 121 2.32 7.99 16.90
N TYR A 122 1.93 9.13 16.32
CA TYR A 122 2.51 10.42 16.70
C TYR A 122 2.18 10.83 18.15
N PRO A 123 0.93 10.69 18.65
CA PRO A 123 0.63 10.90 20.06
C PRO A 123 1.41 9.98 21.01
N MET A 124 1.68 8.72 20.61
CA MET A 124 2.54 7.83 21.40
C MET A 124 3.99 8.32 21.46
N ALA A 125 4.53 8.80 20.33
CA ALA A 125 5.86 9.38 20.28
C ALA A 125 5.96 10.66 21.14
N GLN A 126 4.93 11.52 21.10
CA GLN A 126 4.81 12.70 21.97
C GLN A 126 4.80 12.34 23.46
N LYS A 127 4.20 11.21 23.84
CA LYS A 127 4.21 10.68 25.22
C LYS A 127 5.54 10.03 25.63
N GLY A 128 6.58 10.09 24.79
CA GLY A 128 7.89 9.52 25.07
C GLY A 128 7.93 8.00 24.88
N GLN A 129 7.00 7.44 24.08
CA GLN A 129 6.94 6.01 23.73
C GLN A 129 7.22 5.73 22.23
N PRO A 130 8.21 6.37 21.58
CA PRO A 130 8.45 6.20 20.14
C PRO A 130 8.87 4.75 19.79
N GLU A 131 9.65 4.08 20.65
CA GLU A 131 10.04 2.68 20.44
C GLU A 131 8.87 1.72 20.44
N GLU A 132 7.90 1.92 21.34
CA GLU A 132 6.69 1.07 21.40
C GLU A 132 5.82 1.28 20.16
N ALA A 133 5.68 2.53 19.71
CA ALA A 133 4.94 2.87 18.50
C ALA A 133 5.61 2.26 17.24
N LEU A 134 6.93 2.40 17.10
CA LEU A 134 7.69 1.86 15.97
C LEU A 134 7.69 0.32 15.96
N ALA A 135 7.84 -0.31 17.12
CA ALA A 135 7.78 -1.77 17.24
C ALA A 135 6.37 -2.30 16.95
N ALA A 136 5.33 -1.61 17.42
CA ALA A 136 3.95 -1.96 17.11
C ALA A 136 3.68 -1.85 15.62
N ALA A 137 4.08 -0.75 14.97
CA ALA A 137 3.95 -0.55 13.53
C ALA A 137 4.73 -1.57 12.71
N ALA A 138 5.97 -1.91 13.11
CA ALA A 138 6.76 -2.94 12.43
C ALA A 138 6.07 -4.31 12.50
N THR A 139 5.55 -4.66 13.67
CA THR A 139 4.91 -5.95 13.90
C THR A 139 3.58 -6.04 13.18
N SER A 140 2.74 -5.00 13.28
CA SER A 140 1.44 -4.98 12.60
C SER A 140 1.59 -4.98 11.08
N SER A 141 2.53 -4.22 10.52
CA SER A 141 2.84 -4.23 9.09
C SER A 141 3.45 -5.54 8.63
N GLY A 142 4.32 -6.17 9.43
CA GLY A 142 4.89 -7.48 9.13
C GLY A 142 3.82 -8.58 9.11
N VAL A 143 2.99 -8.65 10.16
CA VAL A 143 1.90 -9.63 10.24
C VAL A 143 0.83 -9.37 9.18
N GLY A 144 0.43 -8.12 8.99
CA GLY A 144 -0.53 -7.71 7.96
C GLY A 144 -0.01 -7.98 6.55
N GLY A 145 1.28 -7.77 6.31
CA GLY A 145 1.96 -8.11 5.05
C GLY A 145 1.93 -9.61 4.77
N ILE A 146 2.34 -10.43 5.74
CA ILE A 146 2.32 -11.90 5.60
C ILE A 146 0.90 -12.41 5.37
N LEU A 147 -0.06 -12.00 6.22
CA LEU A 147 -1.46 -12.39 6.08
C LEU A 147 -2.04 -11.91 4.74
N GLY A 148 -1.76 -10.67 4.35
CA GLY A 148 -2.19 -10.10 3.08
C GLY A 148 -1.62 -10.87 1.89
N THR A 149 -0.33 -11.21 1.91
CA THR A 149 0.30 -12.03 0.86
C THR A 149 -0.32 -13.43 0.80
N VAL A 150 -0.55 -14.09 1.94
CA VAL A 150 -1.19 -15.42 1.97
C VAL A 150 -2.62 -15.37 1.41
N VAL A 151 -3.42 -14.40 1.87
CA VAL A 151 -4.79 -14.19 1.37
C VAL A 151 -4.75 -13.90 -0.13
N LEU A 152 -3.87 -13.02 -0.58
CA LEU A 152 -3.74 -12.67 -1.99
C LEU A 152 -3.30 -13.89 -2.82
N LEU A 153 -2.35 -14.70 -2.36
CA LEU A 153 -1.94 -15.94 -3.04
C LEU A 153 -3.09 -16.94 -3.20
N LEU A 154 -3.97 -17.04 -2.20
CA LEU A 154 -5.12 -17.95 -2.22
C LEU A 154 -6.26 -17.41 -3.10
N PHE A 155 -6.58 -16.12 -2.98
CA PHE A 155 -7.73 -15.49 -3.63
C PHE A 155 -7.42 -14.83 -4.97
N SER A 156 -6.15 -14.63 -5.34
CA SER A 156 -5.72 -14.04 -6.61
C SER A 156 -6.45 -14.59 -7.85
N PRO A 157 -6.60 -15.92 -8.07
CA PRO A 157 -7.30 -16.40 -9.25
C PRO A 157 -8.79 -16.06 -9.27
N VAL A 158 -9.44 -16.04 -8.09
CA VAL A 158 -10.85 -15.64 -7.97
C VAL A 158 -10.98 -14.15 -8.23
N LEU A 159 -10.12 -13.34 -7.60
CA LEU A 159 -10.08 -11.89 -7.80
C LEU A 159 -9.87 -11.53 -9.28
N ALA A 160 -8.99 -12.23 -9.99
CA ALA A 160 -8.77 -12.03 -11.42
C ALA A 160 -10.00 -12.41 -12.28
N ALA A 161 -10.69 -13.49 -11.93
CA ALA A 161 -11.90 -13.89 -12.65
C ALA A 161 -13.07 -12.91 -12.44
N VAL A 162 -13.19 -12.36 -11.23
CA VAL A 162 -14.20 -11.34 -10.91
C VAL A 162 -13.80 -10.00 -11.55
N SER A 163 -12.52 -9.60 -11.50
CA SER A 163 -12.04 -8.34 -12.09
C SER A 163 -12.36 -8.22 -13.58
N LEU A 164 -12.27 -9.32 -14.32
CA LEU A 164 -12.59 -9.38 -15.75
C LEU A 164 -14.09 -9.23 -16.07
N GLN A 165 -14.96 -9.38 -15.08
CA GLN A 165 -16.41 -9.23 -15.23
C GLN A 165 -16.92 -7.84 -14.85
N PHE A 166 -16.08 -6.97 -14.29
CA PHE A 166 -16.49 -5.60 -13.94
C PHE A 166 -16.81 -4.80 -15.20
N GLY A 167 -18.06 -4.36 -15.29
CA GLY A 167 -18.53 -3.41 -16.27
C GLY A 167 -18.75 -2.01 -15.66
N PRO A 168 -19.24 -1.06 -16.46
CA PRO A 168 -19.59 0.27 -15.98
C PRO A 168 -20.53 0.29 -14.75
N PRO A 169 -21.56 -0.57 -14.63
CA PRO A 169 -22.42 -0.61 -13.44
C PRO A 169 -21.68 -0.99 -12.17
N GLU A 170 -20.77 -1.96 -12.23
CA GLU A 170 -20.01 -2.40 -11.06
C GLU A 170 -19.02 -1.33 -10.60
N TYR A 171 -18.37 -0.63 -11.53
CA TYR A 171 -17.54 0.54 -11.19
C TYR A 171 -18.35 1.67 -10.56
N PHE A 172 -19.58 1.90 -11.01
CA PHE A 172 -20.47 2.88 -10.38
C PHE A 172 -20.78 2.51 -8.93
N TRP A 173 -21.18 1.25 -8.67
CA TRP A 173 -21.46 0.79 -7.32
C TRP A 173 -20.23 0.79 -6.42
N LEU A 174 -19.05 0.49 -6.95
CA LEU A 174 -17.79 0.65 -6.23
C LEU A 174 -17.55 2.10 -5.80
N GLY A 175 -17.86 3.06 -6.67
CA GLY A 175 -17.80 4.49 -6.33
C GLY A 175 -18.75 4.87 -5.20
N ILE A 176 -20.01 4.42 -5.27
CA ILE A 176 -21.01 4.64 -4.20
C ILE A 176 -20.58 4.00 -2.88
N LEU A 177 -20.04 2.78 -2.92
CA LEU A 177 -19.49 2.10 -1.76
C LEU A 177 -18.34 2.90 -1.14
N GLY A 178 -17.42 3.41 -1.96
CA GLY A 178 -16.32 4.27 -1.52
C GLY A 178 -16.83 5.55 -0.83
N LEU A 179 -17.81 6.24 -1.42
CA LEU A 179 -18.43 7.43 -0.83
C LEU A 179 -19.14 7.12 0.50
N THR A 180 -19.73 5.94 0.62
CA THR A 180 -20.38 5.48 1.86
C THR A 180 -19.36 5.17 2.96
N ILE A 181 -18.21 4.62 2.61
CA ILE A 181 -17.11 4.40 3.57
C ILE A 181 -16.55 5.75 4.05
N ILE A 182 -16.33 6.71 3.15
CA ILE A 182 -15.83 8.05 3.50
C ILE A 182 -16.82 8.77 4.42
N SER A 183 -18.12 8.69 4.12
CA SER A 183 -19.14 9.30 4.97
C SER A 183 -19.23 8.64 6.35
N GLY A 184 -19.08 7.30 6.41
CA GLY A 184 -19.02 6.54 7.66
C GLY A 184 -17.81 6.89 8.55
N LEU A 185 -16.65 7.21 7.96
CA LEU A 185 -15.45 7.62 8.69
C LEU A 185 -15.53 9.04 9.25
N SER A 186 -16.47 9.87 8.79
CA SER A 186 -16.68 11.23 9.31
C SER A 186 -17.45 11.23 10.63
N ALA A 187 -16.76 10.83 11.70
CA ALA A 187 -17.31 10.61 13.06
C ALA A 187 -18.09 11.79 13.66
N LYS A 188 -17.85 13.03 13.20
CA LYS A 188 -18.46 14.24 13.78
C LYS A 188 -19.61 14.84 12.96
N SER A 189 -19.70 14.55 11.66
CA SER A 189 -20.75 15.11 10.80
C SER A 189 -20.82 14.45 9.43
N LEU A 190 -21.87 13.66 9.19
CA LEU A 190 -22.14 12.98 7.92
C LEU A 190 -22.17 13.94 6.71
N PRO A 191 -22.78 15.15 6.78
CA PRO A 191 -22.82 16.06 5.64
C PRO A 191 -21.44 16.56 5.21
N LYS A 192 -20.53 16.82 6.17
CA LYS A 192 -19.16 17.29 5.83
C LYS A 192 -18.35 16.18 5.16
N GLY A 193 -18.54 14.93 5.58
CA GLY A 193 -17.92 13.77 4.94
C GLY A 193 -18.38 13.58 3.50
N LEU A 194 -19.69 13.69 3.25
CA LEU A 194 -20.26 13.63 1.90
C LEU A 194 -19.81 14.79 1.02
N MET A 195 -19.78 16.03 1.55
CA MET A 195 -19.26 17.19 0.81
C MET A 195 -17.79 17.01 0.44
N GLY A 196 -16.96 16.51 1.36
CA GLY A 196 -15.55 16.19 1.08
C GLY A 196 -15.40 15.09 0.03
N GLY A 197 -16.22 14.03 0.09
CA GLY A 197 -16.24 12.97 -0.91
C GLY A 197 -16.64 13.47 -2.30
N LEU A 198 -17.71 14.27 -2.40
CA LEU A 198 -18.15 14.89 -3.65
C LEU A 198 -17.09 15.84 -4.21
N PHE A 199 -16.44 16.63 -3.35
CA PHE A 199 -15.34 17.50 -3.75
C PHE A 199 -14.15 16.70 -4.31
N GLY A 200 -13.79 15.58 -3.67
CA GLY A 200 -12.77 14.66 -4.18
C GLY A 200 -13.14 14.07 -5.54
N VAL A 201 -14.40 13.69 -5.74
CA VAL A 201 -14.90 13.22 -7.05
C VAL A 201 -14.78 14.32 -8.10
N LEU A 202 -15.14 15.57 -7.79
CA LEU A 202 -14.98 16.69 -8.71
C LEU A 202 -13.52 16.87 -9.14
N ILE A 203 -12.57 16.86 -8.19
CA ILE A 203 -11.13 16.96 -8.51
C ILE A 203 -10.68 15.78 -9.38
N SER A 204 -11.17 14.57 -9.09
CA SER A 204 -10.84 13.38 -9.88
C SER A 204 -11.36 13.42 -11.32
N THR A 205 -12.31 14.32 -11.65
CA THR A 205 -12.78 14.49 -13.03
C THR A 205 -11.90 15.41 -13.88
N VAL A 206 -10.89 16.04 -13.30
CA VAL A 206 -9.92 16.88 -14.00
C VAL A 206 -8.99 16.02 -14.84
N GLY A 207 -8.84 16.38 -16.13
CA GLY A 207 -7.92 15.73 -17.07
C GLY A 207 -8.62 14.97 -18.20
N LEU A 208 -7.86 14.11 -18.87
CA LEU A 208 -8.36 13.30 -19.97
C LEU A 208 -9.17 12.11 -19.47
N SER A 209 -10.40 11.99 -19.98
CA SER A 209 -11.26 10.83 -19.72
C SER A 209 -10.66 9.55 -20.33
N PRO A 210 -10.36 8.49 -19.55
CA PRO A 210 -9.74 7.27 -20.08
C PRO A 210 -10.58 6.53 -21.12
N SER A 211 -11.91 6.70 -21.07
CA SER A 211 -12.87 6.01 -21.94
C SER A 211 -13.19 6.77 -23.22
N THR A 212 -13.09 8.10 -23.21
CA THR A 212 -13.54 8.95 -24.33
C THR A 212 -12.46 9.85 -24.90
N GLY A 213 -11.32 10.01 -24.22
CA GLY A 213 -10.23 10.91 -24.63
C GLY A 213 -10.59 12.40 -24.57
N VAL A 214 -11.77 12.74 -24.06
CA VAL A 214 -12.23 14.13 -23.96
C VAL A 214 -11.62 14.78 -22.72
N SER A 215 -11.08 15.98 -22.90
CA SER A 215 -10.55 16.79 -21.81
C SER A 215 -11.67 17.38 -20.96
N ARG A 216 -11.56 17.26 -19.63
CA ARG A 216 -12.53 17.80 -18.67
C ARG A 216 -11.80 18.68 -17.66
N LEU A 217 -12.32 19.90 -17.43
CA LEU A 217 -11.81 20.83 -16.41
C LEU A 217 -10.30 21.13 -16.52
N THR A 218 -9.72 21.11 -17.72
CA THR A 218 -8.29 21.43 -17.93
C THR A 218 -8.00 22.90 -18.19
N PHE A 219 -9.05 23.72 -18.44
CA PHE A 219 -8.95 25.17 -18.60
C PHE A 219 -7.83 25.65 -19.55
N ASP A 220 -7.59 24.91 -20.64
CA ASP A 220 -6.52 25.15 -21.62
C ASP A 220 -5.07 25.07 -21.08
N VAL A 221 -4.89 24.53 -19.88
CA VAL A 221 -3.56 24.29 -19.29
C VAL A 221 -3.13 22.86 -19.58
N SER A 222 -1.97 22.70 -20.23
CA SER A 222 -1.44 21.40 -20.65
C SER A 222 -1.10 20.49 -19.47
N ASP A 223 -0.64 21.03 -18.34
CA ASP A 223 -0.31 20.25 -17.14
C ASP A 223 -1.54 19.55 -16.53
N LEU A 224 -2.75 20.12 -16.71
CA LEU A 224 -3.98 19.52 -16.21
C LEU A 224 -4.48 18.35 -17.09
N LEU A 225 -3.90 18.11 -18.27
CA LEU A 225 -4.29 16.97 -19.12
C LEU A 225 -4.03 15.62 -18.43
N GLY A 226 -2.97 15.55 -17.61
CA GLY A 226 -2.66 14.40 -16.77
C GLY A 226 -3.57 14.23 -15.55
N GLY A 227 -4.45 15.21 -15.31
CA GLY A 227 -5.30 15.28 -14.12
C GLY A 227 -4.54 15.67 -12.86
N VAL A 228 -5.24 15.67 -11.72
CA VAL A 228 -4.62 15.91 -10.42
C VAL A 228 -4.09 14.60 -9.86
N GLU A 229 -2.76 14.50 -9.71
CA GLU A 229 -2.15 13.32 -9.14
C GLU A 229 -2.54 13.18 -7.65
N VAL A 230 -3.36 12.17 -7.35
CA VAL A 230 -3.95 11.97 -6.02
C VAL A 230 -2.87 11.84 -4.94
N ILE A 231 -1.77 11.17 -5.24
CA ILE A 231 -0.66 10.99 -4.29
C ILE A 231 -0.06 12.35 -3.91
N VAL A 232 0.27 13.18 -4.89
CA VAL A 232 0.83 14.52 -4.69
C VAL A 232 -0.16 15.43 -3.95
N ALA A 233 -1.44 15.40 -4.33
CA ALA A 233 -2.48 16.17 -3.69
C ALA A 233 -2.64 15.82 -2.20
N LEU A 234 -2.63 14.53 -1.86
CA LEU A 234 -2.72 14.07 -0.47
C LEU A 234 -1.47 14.42 0.32
N ILE A 235 -0.26 14.28 -0.26
CA ILE A 235 0.98 14.71 0.39
C ILE A 235 0.92 16.21 0.69
N GLY A 236 0.52 17.04 -0.27
CA GLY A 236 0.34 18.49 -0.06
C GLY A 236 -0.66 18.79 1.05
N LEU A 237 -1.84 18.15 1.01
CA LEU A 237 -2.91 18.34 1.98
C LEU A 237 -2.48 17.99 3.42
N PHE A 238 -1.66 16.94 3.60
CA PHE A 238 -1.24 16.49 4.93
C PHE A 238 0.08 17.11 5.40
N CYS A 239 1.03 17.39 4.50
CA CYS A 239 2.36 17.88 4.87
C CYS A 239 2.41 19.40 5.02
N ILE A 240 1.73 20.17 4.14
CA ILE A 240 1.77 21.64 4.19
C ILE A 240 1.30 22.18 5.55
N PRO A 241 0.17 21.72 6.13
CA PRO A 241 -0.25 22.18 7.44
C PRO A 241 0.79 21.89 8.53
N GLN A 242 1.45 20.72 8.49
CA GLN A 242 2.47 20.35 9.47
C GLN A 242 3.70 21.25 9.35
N ILE A 243 4.15 21.54 8.13
CA ILE A 243 5.27 22.46 7.88
C ILE A 243 4.94 23.86 8.38
N MET A 244 3.71 24.35 8.14
CA MET A 244 3.26 25.65 8.63
C MET A 244 3.26 25.72 10.16
N THR A 245 2.70 24.70 10.83
CA THR A 245 2.73 24.61 12.30
C THR A 245 4.16 24.53 12.85
N MET A 246 5.05 23.81 12.16
CA MET A 246 6.46 23.71 12.54
C MET A 246 7.20 25.04 12.36
N ALA A 247 6.88 25.80 11.30
CA ALA A 247 7.44 27.12 11.04
C ALA A 247 6.95 28.18 12.04
N GLU A 248 5.70 28.07 12.50
CA GLU A 248 5.13 28.92 13.56
C GLU A 248 5.79 28.68 14.92
N SER A 249 6.22 27.44 15.17
CA SER A 249 6.92 27.01 16.38
C SER A 249 8.37 27.53 16.39
N ARG A 250 8.57 28.82 16.71
CA ARG A 250 9.90 29.43 16.87
C ARG A 250 10.71 28.73 17.98
N GLY A 251 11.56 27.78 17.60
CA GLY A 251 12.61 27.23 18.47
C GLY A 251 12.38 25.80 18.95
N GLY A 252 12.49 24.84 18.02
CA GLY A 252 13.33 23.67 18.24
C GLY A 252 12.94 22.70 19.35
N THR A 253 11.73 22.14 19.31
CA THR A 253 11.54 20.72 19.67
C THR A 253 10.28 20.26 18.96
N LEU A 254 10.38 19.26 18.07
CA LEU A 254 9.22 18.40 17.82
C LEU A 254 8.68 18.05 19.21
N GLY A 255 7.38 18.22 19.49
CA GLY A 255 6.77 17.99 20.82
C GLY A 255 6.87 16.55 21.35
N LEU A 256 7.86 15.80 20.88
CA LEU A 256 8.38 14.55 21.39
C LEU A 256 8.95 14.79 22.79
N ALA A 257 8.33 14.18 23.80
CA ALA A 257 8.92 14.09 25.12
C ALA A 257 10.34 13.48 25.03
N ALA A 258 11.22 13.91 25.92
CA ALA A 258 12.59 13.39 26.01
C ALA A 258 12.58 11.86 25.99
N PHE A 259 13.19 11.28 24.97
CA PHE A 259 13.23 9.83 24.80
C PHE A 259 13.98 9.20 25.98
N ARG A 260 13.29 8.38 26.77
CA ARG A 260 13.87 7.62 27.88
C ARG A 260 13.95 6.16 27.48
N PRO A 261 15.13 5.67 27.04
CA PRO A 261 15.28 4.26 26.64
C PRO A 261 14.98 3.35 27.83
N GLN A 262 13.98 2.48 27.69
CA GLN A 262 13.61 1.49 28.71
C GLN A 262 13.76 0.09 28.12
N LYS A 263 14.68 -0.70 28.69
CA LYS A 263 14.94 -2.07 28.25
C LYS A 263 13.67 -2.93 28.30
N GLY A 264 13.32 -3.57 27.18
CA GLY A 264 12.26 -4.58 27.09
C GLY A 264 10.88 -4.09 26.64
N ARG A 265 10.66 -2.77 26.50
CA ARG A 265 9.37 -2.22 26.04
C ARG A 265 9.02 -2.54 24.59
N SER A 266 10.00 -2.55 23.68
CA SER A 266 9.80 -2.99 22.29
C SER A 266 9.32 -4.44 22.18
N LEU A 267 9.92 -5.32 22.97
CA LEU A 267 9.57 -6.75 23.06
C LEU A 267 8.18 -6.95 23.71
N ALA A 268 7.84 -6.11 24.70
CA ALA A 268 6.50 -6.06 25.28
C ALA A 268 5.46 -5.57 24.27
N ALA A 269 5.75 -4.53 23.49
CA ALA A 269 4.89 -4.01 22.43
C ALA A 269 4.65 -5.05 21.32
N MET A 270 5.70 -5.71 20.84
CA MET A 270 5.59 -6.85 19.91
C MET A 270 4.66 -7.93 20.47
N LYS A 271 4.92 -8.39 21.71
CA LYS A 271 4.09 -9.40 22.38
C LYS A 271 2.65 -8.92 22.55
N LEU A 272 2.42 -7.63 22.81
CA LEU A 272 1.09 -7.07 23.05
C LEU A 272 0.28 -7.00 21.76
N VAL A 273 0.90 -6.64 20.63
CA VAL A 273 0.28 -6.69 19.29
C VAL A 273 -0.07 -8.13 18.91
N LEU A 274 0.88 -9.07 19.08
CA LEU A 274 0.66 -10.50 18.80
C LEU A 274 -0.41 -11.12 19.71
N LYS A 275 -0.46 -10.75 21.00
CA LYS A 275 -1.41 -11.31 21.97
C LYS A 275 -2.80 -10.68 21.88
N ARG A 276 -2.92 -9.43 21.41
CA ARG A 276 -4.18 -8.71 21.26
C ARG A 276 -4.66 -8.67 19.81
N TRP A 277 -4.52 -9.78 19.07
CA TRP A 277 -5.08 -9.90 17.72
C TRP A 277 -6.60 -9.57 17.68
N GLY A 278 -7.33 -9.89 18.75
CA GLY A 278 -8.77 -9.56 18.88
C GLY A 278 -9.08 -8.06 19.02
N ASN A 279 -8.12 -7.22 19.42
CA ASN A 279 -8.32 -5.77 19.42
C ASN A 279 -8.21 -5.16 18.01
N LEU A 280 -7.53 -5.83 17.06
CA LEU A 280 -7.50 -5.42 15.65
C LEU A 280 -8.89 -5.53 14.98
N LEU A 281 -9.72 -6.46 15.46
CA LEU A 281 -11.12 -6.59 15.03
C LEU A 281 -12.09 -5.68 15.80
N ARG A 282 -11.64 -5.08 16.91
CA ARG A 282 -12.48 -4.35 17.87
C ARG A 282 -12.18 -2.86 17.93
N SER A 283 -11.16 -2.38 17.22
CA SER A 283 -10.86 -0.95 17.10
C SER A 283 -11.90 -0.31 16.19
N ARG A 284 -12.90 0.32 16.81
CA ARG A 284 -13.88 1.18 16.15
C ARG A 284 -13.24 2.49 15.73
#